data_AF-X1GXY1-F1
#
_entry.id   AF-X1GXY1-F1
#
_cell.length_a   1.000
_cell.length_b   1.000
_cell.length_c   1.000
_cell.angle_alpha   90.00
_cell.angle_beta   90.00
_cell.angle_gamma   90.00
#
_symmetry.space_group_name_H-M   'P 1'
#
loop_
_entity.id
_entity.type
_entity.pdbx_description
1 polymer ?
#
loop_
_entity_poly.entity_id
_entity_poly.type
_entity_poly.pdbx_seq_one_letter_code
_entity_poly.pdbx_strand_id
1 'polypeptide(L)'
;MKQIKKIGIIFSILLGIGFIFQATNGISGFTTTSPDQYYSLLEIGNTYEYDVIQFGKSSTWFAKSKSYFSNPGGEITVTLMGFGNKTVDPWFIPANPDPVPYIDITFKYLEEGELKINTTISNVSTTESGSELILGYNDYNPGFITSINWTNEKLMAENAVNSSEFLLGSVLIDESSPSQIKMDFLQDNGNQKTTLIYNKEKGVLLYAKTE
;
A
#
# COMPACT_ATOMS: atom_id res chain seq x y z
N MET A 1 60.65 -17.86 -23.86
CA MET A 1 59.54 -17.15 -24.53
C MET A 1 58.24 -17.50 -23.80
N LYS A 2 57.55 -16.50 -23.23
CA LYS A 2 56.31 -16.66 -22.45
C LYS A 2 55.14 -17.00 -23.37
N GLN A 3 54.41 -18.09 -23.10
CA GLN A 3 53.09 -18.33 -23.67
C GLN A 3 52.02 -17.61 -22.84
N ILE A 4 51.25 -16.75 -23.50
CA ILE A 4 50.10 -16.03 -22.93
C ILE A 4 48.89 -16.96 -22.99
N LYS A 5 48.30 -17.30 -21.84
CA LYS A 5 47.00 -17.96 -21.76
C LYS A 5 45.90 -16.92 -22.01
N LYS A 6 45.07 -17.12 -23.04
CA LYS A 6 43.84 -16.36 -23.27
C LYS A 6 42.71 -16.96 -22.44
N ILE A 7 42.08 -16.14 -21.61
CA ILE A 7 40.86 -16.43 -20.84
C ILE A 7 39.68 -16.26 -21.80
N GLY A 8 38.88 -17.31 -21.98
CA GLY A 8 37.61 -17.24 -22.72
C GLY A 8 36.51 -16.74 -21.80
N ILE A 9 35.92 -15.58 -22.15
CA ILE A 9 34.69 -15.05 -21.56
C ILE A 9 33.54 -15.63 -22.36
N ILE A 10 32.69 -16.43 -21.71
CA ILE A 10 31.42 -16.90 -22.29
C ILE A 10 30.40 -15.78 -22.13
N PHE A 11 30.04 -15.15 -23.24
CA PHE A 11 28.87 -14.27 -23.34
C PHE A 11 27.62 -15.15 -23.32
N SER A 12 26.86 -15.10 -22.22
CA SER A 12 25.51 -15.67 -22.20
C SER A 12 24.58 -14.66 -22.87
N ILE A 13 24.15 -14.97 -24.09
CA ILE A 13 23.10 -14.25 -24.81
C ILE A 13 21.80 -14.53 -24.08
N LEU A 14 21.29 -13.54 -23.34
CA LEU A 14 19.95 -13.56 -22.78
C LEU A 14 18.98 -13.40 -23.96
N LEU A 15 18.34 -14.51 -24.35
CA LEU A 15 17.20 -14.52 -25.26
C LEU A 15 16.08 -13.68 -24.61
N GLY A 16 15.88 -12.48 -25.14
CA GLY A 16 14.72 -11.66 -24.84
C GLY A 16 13.47 -12.39 -25.33
N ILE A 17 12.80 -13.07 -24.40
CA ILE A 17 11.39 -13.43 -24.56
C ILE A 17 10.63 -12.12 -24.35
N GLY A 18 10.31 -11.46 -25.46
CA GLY A 18 9.33 -10.39 -25.46
C GLY A 18 7.98 -10.99 -25.07
N PHE A 19 7.56 -10.76 -23.83
CA PHE A 19 6.17 -10.90 -23.48
C PHE A 19 5.42 -9.71 -24.10
N ILE A 20 4.74 -9.99 -25.21
CA ILE A 20 3.65 -9.15 -25.67
C ILE A 20 2.55 -9.28 -24.61
N PHE A 21 2.42 -8.27 -23.74
CA PHE A 21 1.20 -8.09 -22.97
C PHE A 21 0.10 -7.67 -23.95
N GLN A 22 -0.71 -8.64 -24.37
CA GLN A 22 -2.11 -8.37 -24.68
C GLN A 22 -2.94 -8.81 -23.47
N ALA A 23 -3.40 -7.84 -22.70
CA ALA A 23 -4.59 -7.94 -21.87
C ALA A 23 -5.35 -6.62 -22.07
N THR A 24 -6.25 -6.58 -23.05
CA THR A 24 -7.69 -6.89 -22.94
C THR A 24 -8.45 -5.92 -22.05
N ASN A 25 -9.40 -5.23 -22.70
CA ASN A 25 -10.48 -4.44 -22.13
C ASN A 25 -10.03 -3.26 -21.26
N GLY A 26 -9.83 -2.11 -21.90
CA GLY A 26 -9.85 -0.83 -21.21
C GLY A 26 -11.10 -0.73 -20.35
N ILE A 27 -10.91 -0.79 -19.04
CA ILE A 27 -11.89 -0.35 -18.07
C ILE A 27 -12.06 1.14 -18.33
N SER A 28 -13.18 1.53 -18.94
CA SER A 28 -13.49 2.92 -19.23
C SER A 28 -13.62 3.69 -17.91
N GLY A 29 -12.58 4.42 -17.50
CA GLY A 29 -12.60 5.23 -16.28
C GLY A 29 -11.24 5.50 -15.64
N PHE A 30 -10.20 4.71 -15.92
CA PHE A 30 -8.87 4.90 -15.34
C PHE A 30 -7.91 5.65 -16.26
N THR A 31 -7.14 6.57 -15.70
CA THR A 31 -5.97 7.15 -16.36
C THR A 31 -4.75 6.30 -16.07
N THR A 32 -3.96 6.02 -17.11
CA THR A 32 -2.74 5.22 -17.00
C THR A 32 -1.49 6.04 -16.68
N THR A 33 -1.62 7.36 -16.60
CA THR A 33 -0.52 8.26 -16.24
C THR A 33 -0.59 8.56 -14.75
N SER A 34 0.53 8.34 -14.05
CA SER A 34 0.68 8.72 -12.64
C SER A 34 0.54 10.24 -12.50
N PRO A 35 -0.39 10.75 -11.67
CA PRO A 35 -0.50 12.18 -11.40
C PRO A 35 0.73 12.71 -10.68
N ASP A 36 1.05 14.00 -10.83
CA ASP A 36 2.26 14.64 -10.29
C ASP A 36 2.45 14.48 -8.77
N GLN A 37 1.38 14.22 -8.04
CA GLN A 37 1.39 13.98 -6.59
C GLN A 37 1.80 12.56 -6.19
N TYR A 38 1.97 11.65 -7.14
CA TYR A 38 2.43 10.29 -6.92
C TYR A 38 3.80 10.07 -7.58
N TYR A 39 4.50 9.01 -7.15
CA TYR A 39 5.78 8.67 -7.75
C TYR A 39 5.58 8.30 -9.23
N SER A 40 6.34 8.96 -10.10
CA SER A 40 6.17 8.85 -11.56
C SER A 40 6.55 7.49 -12.14
N LEU A 41 7.33 6.69 -11.38
CA LEU A 41 7.69 5.31 -11.75
C LEU A 41 6.84 4.26 -11.00
N LEU A 42 5.66 4.62 -10.48
CA LEU A 42 4.64 3.63 -10.15
C LEU A 42 4.11 3.05 -11.48
N GLU A 43 4.57 1.85 -11.84
CA GLU A 43 4.16 1.22 -13.08
C GLU A 43 2.86 0.42 -12.85
N ILE A 44 1.88 0.66 -13.71
CA ILE A 44 0.62 -0.08 -13.69
C ILE A 44 0.88 -1.54 -14.02
N GLY A 45 0.24 -2.45 -13.28
CA GLY A 45 0.46 -3.89 -13.36
C GLY A 45 1.60 -4.38 -12.47
N ASN A 46 2.40 -3.50 -11.89
CA ASN A 46 3.38 -3.93 -10.88
C ASN A 46 2.67 -4.38 -9.61
N THR A 47 3.18 -5.48 -9.05
CA THR A 47 2.73 -6.05 -7.79
C THR A 47 3.76 -5.72 -6.73
N TYR A 48 3.28 -5.12 -5.65
CA TYR A 48 4.05 -4.84 -4.44
C TYR A 48 3.71 -5.91 -3.42
N GLU A 49 4.73 -6.64 -2.97
CA GLU A 49 4.60 -7.72 -2.01
C GLU A 49 4.93 -7.19 -0.61
N TYR A 50 4.07 -7.50 0.35
CA TYR A 50 4.24 -7.12 1.75
C TYR A 50 4.28 -8.38 2.61
N ASP A 51 5.45 -8.63 3.21
CA ASP A 51 5.62 -9.68 4.21
C ASP A 51 4.81 -9.34 5.47
N VAL A 52 3.92 -10.24 5.87
CA VAL A 52 3.14 -10.06 7.10
C VAL A 52 3.98 -10.52 8.29
N ILE A 53 4.83 -9.63 8.80
CA ILE A 53 5.72 -9.95 9.94
C ILE A 53 4.95 -9.97 11.27
N GLN A 54 3.92 -9.13 11.41
CA GLN A 54 2.90 -9.18 12.47
C GLN A 54 1.86 -8.07 12.25
N PHE A 55 0.61 -8.42 11.94
CA PHE A 55 -0.55 -7.57 12.21
C PHE A 55 -1.21 -8.09 13.51
N GLY A 56 -0.78 -7.60 14.67
CA GLY A 56 -1.41 -7.88 15.98
C GLY A 56 -1.67 -9.36 16.32
N LYS A 57 -2.53 -9.60 17.32
CA LYS A 57 -3.16 -10.91 17.58
C LYS A 57 -4.50 -10.91 16.86
N SER A 58 -4.70 -11.85 15.94
CA SER A 58 -5.98 -12.10 15.24
C SER A 58 -6.78 -10.82 15.00
N SER A 59 -6.24 -9.86 14.26
CA SER A 59 -7.05 -8.74 13.78
C SER A 59 -7.89 -9.27 12.63
N THR A 60 -9.15 -9.59 12.92
CA THR A 60 -10.17 -9.63 11.89
C THR A 60 -10.16 -8.29 11.18
N TRP A 61 -9.72 -8.27 9.93
CA TRP A 61 -9.86 -7.11 9.08
C TRP A 61 -11.36 -6.92 8.87
N PHE A 62 -11.93 -5.86 9.45
CA PHE A 62 -13.37 -5.63 9.46
C PHE A 62 -13.78 -4.91 8.19
N ALA A 63 -14.17 -5.69 7.19
CA ALA A 63 -15.11 -5.18 6.19
C ALA A 63 -16.50 -5.71 6.51
N LYS A 64 -17.52 -4.85 6.41
CA LYS A 64 -18.95 -5.15 6.53
C LYS A 64 -19.27 -6.60 6.08
N SER A 65 -19.28 -7.56 7.03
CA SER A 65 -19.60 -9.00 6.89
C SER A 65 -18.52 -10.01 6.44
N LYS A 66 -17.24 -9.64 6.22
CA LYS A 66 -16.17 -10.60 5.86
C LYS A 66 -14.87 -10.36 6.63
N SER A 67 -14.33 -11.41 7.21
CA SER A 67 -12.96 -11.40 7.75
C SER A 67 -11.98 -11.73 6.63
N TYR A 68 -11.28 -10.73 6.12
CA TYR A 68 -10.07 -10.96 5.34
C TYR A 68 -8.97 -11.31 6.33
N PHE A 69 -8.20 -12.38 6.12
CA PHE A 69 -7.13 -12.71 7.05
C PHE A 69 -5.94 -13.35 6.33
N SER A 70 -4.77 -13.02 6.87
CA SER A 70 -3.52 -13.74 6.68
C SER A 70 -3.09 -14.25 8.07
N ASN A 71 -2.14 -15.16 8.15
CA ASN A 71 -1.58 -15.68 9.40
C ASN A 71 -0.07 -15.36 9.46
N PRO A 72 0.62 -15.54 10.60
CA PRO A 72 2.07 -15.34 10.66
C PRO A 72 2.78 -16.15 9.57
N GLY A 73 3.62 -15.48 8.76
CA GLY A 73 4.28 -16.07 7.61
C GLY A 73 3.46 -16.07 6.30
N GLY A 74 2.24 -15.53 6.32
CA GLY A 74 1.48 -15.21 5.12
C GLY A 74 1.90 -13.87 4.48
N GLU A 75 1.22 -13.48 3.41
CA GLU A 75 1.63 -12.38 2.54
C GLU A 75 0.41 -11.59 2.06
N ILE A 76 0.57 -10.28 1.87
CA ILE A 76 -0.42 -9.44 1.16
C ILE A 76 0.27 -8.92 -0.09
N THR A 77 -0.36 -9.10 -1.25
CA THR A 77 0.12 -8.51 -2.50
C THR A 77 -0.84 -7.44 -2.98
N VAL A 78 -0.30 -6.29 -3.35
CA VAL A 78 -1.08 -5.17 -3.89
C VAL A 78 -0.61 -4.86 -5.31
N THR A 79 -1.52 -4.92 -6.27
CA THR A 79 -1.24 -4.61 -7.67
C THR A 79 -1.88 -3.29 -8.05
N LEU A 80 -1.10 -2.35 -8.58
CA LEU A 80 -1.62 -1.06 -9.05
C LEU A 80 -2.33 -1.25 -10.39
N MET A 81 -3.63 -0.93 -10.44
CA MET A 81 -4.48 -1.09 -11.62
C MET A 81 -4.59 0.21 -12.44
N GLY A 82 -4.45 1.36 -11.78
CA GLY A 82 -4.51 2.68 -12.42
C GLY A 82 -4.89 3.78 -11.45
N PHE A 83 -5.21 4.95 -11.99
CA PHE A 83 -5.68 6.10 -11.21
C PHE A 83 -7.08 6.51 -11.67
N GLY A 84 -7.96 6.83 -10.75
CA GLY A 84 -9.33 7.25 -11.06
C GLY A 84 -9.89 8.17 -10.00
N ASN A 85 -11.06 8.75 -10.26
CA ASN A 85 -11.75 9.52 -9.23
C ASN A 85 -12.24 8.57 -8.13
N LYS A 86 -12.25 9.07 -6.91
CA LYS A 86 -12.82 8.37 -5.77
C LYS A 86 -14.29 8.07 -5.98
N THR A 87 -14.68 6.87 -5.61
CA THR A 87 -16.07 6.54 -5.28
C THR A 87 -16.50 7.39 -4.09
N VAL A 88 -17.52 8.21 -4.30
CA VAL A 88 -18.04 9.13 -3.28
C VAL A 88 -18.85 8.30 -2.27
N ASP A 89 -18.19 7.71 -1.29
CA ASP A 89 -18.89 7.19 -0.11
C ASP A 89 -19.06 8.36 0.89
N PRO A 90 -20.30 8.74 1.24
CA PRO A 90 -20.58 9.84 2.16
C PRO A 90 -20.03 9.63 3.58
N TRP A 91 -19.61 8.41 3.94
CA TRP A 91 -19.04 8.10 5.26
C TRP A 91 -17.51 8.19 5.29
N PHE A 92 -16.85 8.37 4.15
CA PHE A 92 -15.40 8.40 4.07
C PHE A 92 -14.92 9.72 3.46
N ILE A 93 -14.42 10.61 4.32
CA ILE A 93 -13.65 11.77 3.85
C ILE A 93 -12.27 11.24 3.44
N PRO A 94 -11.89 11.33 2.16
CA PRO A 94 -10.68 10.67 1.70
C PRO A 94 -9.45 11.54 1.90
N ALA A 95 -8.39 10.94 2.46
CA ALA A 95 -7.07 11.58 2.63
C ALA A 95 -6.47 12.05 1.29
N ASN A 96 -6.50 11.22 0.25
CA ASN A 96 -5.77 11.52 -0.98
C ASN A 96 -6.64 12.34 -1.93
N PRO A 97 -6.18 13.45 -2.54
CA PRO A 97 -6.94 14.14 -3.60
C PRO A 97 -7.12 13.26 -4.85
N ASP A 98 -8.19 13.53 -5.61
CA ASP A 98 -8.39 12.88 -6.90
C ASP A 98 -7.31 13.29 -7.93
N PRO A 99 -6.94 12.40 -8.86
CA PRO A 99 -7.34 10.99 -8.92
C PRO A 99 -6.49 10.14 -7.94
N VAL A 100 -7.09 9.07 -7.42
CA VAL A 100 -6.48 8.16 -6.44
C VAL A 100 -6.07 6.83 -7.09
N PRO A 101 -5.06 6.12 -6.54
CA PRO A 101 -4.70 4.78 -6.95
C PRO A 101 -5.85 3.80 -6.74
N TYR A 102 -6.10 2.97 -7.76
CA TYR A 102 -6.95 1.78 -7.68
C TYR A 102 -6.07 0.54 -7.70
N ILE A 103 -6.38 -0.40 -6.83
CA ILE A 103 -5.53 -1.55 -6.53
C ILE A 103 -6.35 -2.85 -6.47
N ASP A 104 -5.66 -3.94 -6.80
CA ASP A 104 -6.07 -5.29 -6.45
C ASP A 104 -5.26 -5.75 -5.22
N ILE A 105 -5.92 -6.30 -4.21
CA ILE A 105 -5.30 -6.76 -2.97
C ILE A 105 -5.56 -8.25 -2.84
N THR A 106 -4.52 -9.06 -2.79
CA THR A 106 -4.63 -10.51 -2.55
C THR A 106 -4.03 -10.86 -1.19
N PHE A 107 -4.82 -11.53 -0.36
CA PHE A 107 -4.39 -12.05 0.93
C PHE A 107 -4.00 -13.51 0.79
N LYS A 108 -2.77 -13.85 1.19
CA LYS A 108 -2.26 -15.21 1.23
C LYS A 108 -1.98 -15.61 2.68
N TYR A 109 -2.28 -16.85 3.03
CA TYR A 109 -1.96 -17.45 4.32
C TYR A 109 -1.00 -18.61 4.13
N LEU A 110 -0.15 -18.86 5.11
CA LEU A 110 0.78 -19.98 5.15
C LEU A 110 0.08 -21.22 5.74
N GLU A 111 0.00 -22.29 4.98
CA GLU A 111 -0.50 -23.58 5.46
C GLU A 111 0.48 -24.68 5.04
N GLU A 112 0.96 -25.46 6.01
CA GLU A 112 1.92 -26.56 5.78
C GLU A 112 3.21 -26.16 5.03
N GLY A 113 3.61 -24.89 5.14
CA GLY A 113 4.80 -24.35 4.46
C GLY A 113 4.54 -23.79 3.07
N GLU A 114 3.29 -23.79 2.60
CA GLU A 114 2.89 -23.23 1.31
C GLU A 114 1.98 -22.02 1.48
N LEU A 115 2.19 -20.98 0.65
CA LEU A 115 1.31 -19.83 0.59
C LEU A 115 0.06 -20.15 -0.24
N LYS A 116 -1.11 -20.06 0.39
CA LYS A 116 -2.42 -20.26 -0.23
C LYS A 116 -3.19 -18.96 -0.28
N ILE A 117 -3.86 -18.71 -1.40
CA ILE A 117 -4.73 -17.55 -1.55
C ILE A 117 -5.97 -17.76 -0.69
N ASN A 118 -6.27 -16.79 0.18
CA ASN A 118 -7.54 -16.71 0.89
C ASN A 118 -8.59 -16.02 0.01
N THR A 119 -8.27 -14.79 -0.41
CA THR A 119 -9.19 -13.92 -1.13
C THR A 119 -8.44 -12.85 -1.91
N THR A 120 -9.12 -12.31 -2.92
CA THR A 120 -8.71 -11.11 -3.65
C THR A 120 -9.82 -10.07 -3.59
N ILE A 121 -9.46 -8.83 -3.28
CA ILE A 121 -10.31 -7.64 -3.42
C ILE A 121 -9.82 -6.94 -4.67
N SER A 122 -10.63 -6.87 -5.71
CA SER A 122 -10.22 -6.24 -6.97
C SER A 122 -10.82 -4.85 -7.12
N ASN A 123 -10.06 -3.98 -7.77
CA ASN A 123 -10.47 -2.65 -8.20
C ASN A 123 -11.04 -1.78 -7.07
N VAL A 124 -10.33 -1.74 -5.95
CA VAL A 124 -10.65 -0.87 -4.81
C VAL A 124 -9.69 0.31 -4.79
N SER A 125 -10.16 1.50 -4.43
CA SER A 125 -9.25 2.62 -4.26
C SER A 125 -8.35 2.42 -3.03
N THR A 126 -7.15 3.00 -3.04
CA THR A 126 -6.24 2.95 -1.89
C THR A 126 -6.92 3.49 -0.63
N THR A 127 -7.75 4.52 -0.75
CA THR A 127 -8.44 5.12 0.40
C THR A 127 -9.56 4.25 0.95
N GLU A 128 -10.39 3.63 0.09
CA GLU A 128 -11.39 2.65 0.52
C GLU A 128 -10.71 1.48 1.24
N SER A 129 -9.64 0.94 0.65
CA SER A 129 -8.88 -0.13 1.29
C SER A 129 -8.25 0.34 2.60
N GLY A 130 -7.74 1.57 2.66
CA GLY A 130 -7.13 2.13 3.85
C GLY A 130 -8.14 2.23 5.00
N SER A 131 -9.38 2.61 4.72
CA SER A 131 -10.40 2.70 5.75
C SER A 131 -10.90 1.33 6.21
N GLU A 132 -11.24 0.45 5.27
CA GLU A 132 -11.70 -0.92 5.55
C GLU A 132 -10.65 -1.75 6.31
N LEU A 133 -9.38 -1.44 6.10
CA LEU A 133 -8.25 -2.14 6.71
C LEU A 133 -7.61 -1.39 7.89
N ILE A 134 -8.19 -0.24 8.28
CA ILE A 134 -7.72 0.61 9.39
C ILE A 134 -6.22 0.96 9.23
N LEU A 135 -5.83 1.33 8.01
CA LEU A 135 -4.52 1.82 7.62
C LEU A 135 -4.52 3.36 7.66
N GLY A 136 -4.80 3.89 8.84
CA GLY A 136 -5.08 5.30 9.02
C GLY A 136 -5.68 5.64 10.38
N TYR A 137 -6.18 6.86 10.48
CA TYR A 137 -6.86 7.39 11.65
C TYR A 137 -7.89 8.44 11.23
N ASN A 138 -9.14 8.31 11.69
CA ASN A 138 -10.27 9.18 11.30
C ASN A 138 -10.35 9.42 9.79
N ASP A 139 -10.27 10.69 9.36
CA ASP A 139 -10.35 11.10 7.95
C ASP A 139 -9.03 10.86 7.18
N TYR A 140 -7.96 10.48 7.87
CA TYR A 140 -6.68 10.15 7.23
C TYR A 140 -6.54 8.64 7.03
N ASN A 141 -7.00 8.14 5.87
CA ASN A 141 -6.86 6.74 5.44
C ASN A 141 -6.12 6.62 4.10
N PRO A 142 -4.79 6.81 4.07
CA PRO A 142 -3.99 6.77 2.83
C PRO A 142 -3.92 5.39 2.15
N GLY A 143 -4.08 4.30 2.92
CA GLY A 143 -3.99 2.93 2.40
C GLY A 143 -2.57 2.50 2.02
N PHE A 144 -2.45 1.62 1.03
CA PHE A 144 -1.16 1.02 0.63
C PHE A 144 -0.29 1.96 -0.21
N ILE A 145 -0.89 2.87 -0.97
CA ILE A 145 -0.19 3.83 -1.82
C ILE A 145 -0.70 5.23 -1.49
N THR A 146 0.20 6.11 -1.08
CA THR A 146 -0.08 7.51 -0.79
C THR A 146 0.66 8.47 -1.71
N SER A 147 0.27 9.74 -1.67
CA SER A 147 0.96 10.79 -2.41
C SER A 147 2.37 11.03 -1.83
N ILE A 148 3.31 11.44 -2.68
CA ILE A 148 4.67 11.79 -2.26
C ILE A 148 4.77 13.26 -1.80
N ASN A 149 3.65 13.99 -1.79
CA ASN A 149 3.58 15.32 -1.21
C ASN A 149 3.49 15.24 0.32
N TRP A 150 4.62 14.90 0.95
CA TRP A 150 4.68 14.69 2.40
C TRP A 150 4.32 15.92 3.23
N THR A 151 4.46 17.13 2.70
CA THR A 151 3.95 18.33 3.37
C THR A 151 2.44 18.24 3.56
N ASN A 152 1.71 17.84 2.51
CA ASN A 152 0.26 17.68 2.58
C ASN A 152 -0.14 16.45 3.41
N GLU A 153 0.53 15.30 3.22
CA GLU A 153 0.25 14.08 3.98
C GLU A 153 0.35 14.29 5.50
N LYS A 154 1.42 14.98 5.95
CA LYS A 154 1.61 15.29 7.37
C LYS A 154 0.52 16.20 7.90
N LEU A 155 0.16 17.24 7.16
CA LEU A 155 -0.92 18.15 7.54
C LEU A 155 -2.26 17.40 7.69
N MET A 156 -2.55 16.47 6.78
CA MET A 156 -3.77 15.66 6.84
C MET A 156 -3.76 14.70 8.04
N ALA A 157 -2.63 14.04 8.31
CA ALA A 157 -2.46 13.20 9.48
C ALA A 157 -2.63 13.99 10.80
N GLU A 158 -2.05 15.19 10.89
CA GLU A 158 -2.17 16.09 12.06
C GLU A 158 -3.60 16.61 12.24
N ASN A 159 -4.32 16.91 11.16
CA ASN A 159 -5.71 17.35 11.25
C ASN A 159 -6.65 16.20 11.62
N ALA A 160 -6.36 14.98 11.16
CA ALA A 160 -7.23 13.84 11.38
C ALA A 160 -7.44 13.51 12.86
N VAL A 161 -6.43 13.72 13.72
CA VAL A 161 -6.57 13.45 15.15
C VAL A 161 -7.51 14.41 15.90
N ASN A 162 -7.94 15.48 15.24
CA ASN A 162 -8.90 16.47 15.77
C ASN A 162 -10.17 16.57 14.91
N SER A 163 -10.34 15.73 13.89
CA SER A 163 -11.46 15.79 12.93
C SER A 163 -12.80 15.35 13.51
N SER A 164 -12.80 14.64 14.64
CA SER A 164 -14.00 14.10 15.30
C SER A 164 -13.93 14.30 16.81
N GLU A 165 -14.99 14.86 17.40
CA GLU A 165 -15.11 15.05 18.86
C GLU A 165 -15.13 13.72 19.64
N PHE A 166 -15.42 12.60 18.96
CA PHE A 166 -15.49 11.26 19.58
C PHE A 166 -14.19 10.46 19.46
N LEU A 167 -13.34 10.84 18.51
CA LEU A 167 -12.12 10.11 18.14
C LEU A 167 -10.91 11.04 18.21
N LEU A 168 -10.83 11.82 19.29
CA LEU A 168 -9.67 12.66 19.57
C LEU A 168 -8.43 11.80 19.85
N GLY A 169 -7.27 12.30 19.44
CA GLY A 169 -6.01 11.62 19.63
C GLY A 169 -4.79 12.48 19.36
N SER A 170 -3.69 11.79 19.10
CA SER A 170 -2.39 12.38 18.77
C SER A 170 -1.72 11.62 17.64
N VAL A 171 -0.85 12.31 16.90
CA VAL A 171 0.03 11.70 15.91
C VAL A 171 1.47 12.13 16.19
N LEU A 172 2.39 11.16 16.18
CA LEU A 172 3.83 11.42 16.14
C LEU A 172 4.35 11.07 14.75
N ILE A 173 4.96 12.06 14.10
CA ILE A 173 5.56 11.89 12.78
C ILE A 173 7.09 11.84 12.96
N ASP A 174 7.69 10.71 12.60
CA ASP A 174 9.13 10.47 12.65
C ASP A 174 9.71 10.40 11.23
N GLU A 175 10.63 11.31 10.97
CA GLU A 175 11.33 11.48 9.69
C GLU A 175 12.84 11.24 9.81
N SER A 176 13.31 10.63 10.90
CA SER A 176 14.73 10.37 11.16
C SER A 176 15.41 9.51 10.09
N SER A 177 14.63 8.70 9.37
CA SER A 177 15.10 7.93 8.22
C SER A 177 15.00 8.76 6.92
N PRO A 178 16.06 8.77 6.08
CA PRO A 178 16.04 9.48 4.80
C PRO A 178 15.06 8.87 3.79
N SER A 179 14.79 7.56 3.87
CA SER A 179 13.93 6.84 2.93
C SER A 179 12.56 6.49 3.48
N GLN A 180 12.30 6.73 4.78
CA GLN A 180 11.07 6.33 5.44
C GLN A 180 10.46 7.47 6.25
N ILE A 181 9.14 7.54 6.26
CA ILE A 181 8.36 8.36 7.18
C ILE A 181 7.46 7.43 7.99
N LYS A 182 7.47 7.64 9.30
CA LYS A 182 6.65 6.88 10.24
C LYS A 182 5.60 7.80 10.85
N MET A 183 4.38 7.31 10.96
CA MET A 183 3.26 7.99 11.60
C MET A 183 2.69 7.07 12.67
N ASP A 184 2.76 7.49 13.93
CA ASP A 184 2.18 6.78 15.07
C ASP A 184 0.96 7.54 15.58
N PHE A 185 -0.23 7.00 15.34
CA PHE A 185 -1.50 7.49 15.83
C PHE A 185 -1.88 6.83 17.15
N LEU A 186 -2.43 7.63 18.08
CA LEU A 186 -2.95 7.16 19.35
C LEU A 186 -4.23 7.89 19.69
N GLN A 187 -5.34 7.16 19.85
CA GLN A 187 -6.59 7.71 20.36
C GLN A 187 -6.49 7.98 21.87
N ASP A 188 -7.06 9.08 22.35
CA ASP A 188 -6.96 9.52 23.75
C ASP A 188 -7.54 8.50 24.74
N ASN A 189 -8.60 7.79 24.35
CA ASN A 189 -9.21 6.74 25.17
C ASN A 189 -8.46 5.39 25.08
N GLY A 190 -7.41 5.29 24.25
CA GLY A 190 -6.62 4.09 24.06
C GLY A 190 -7.25 2.99 23.20
N ASN A 191 -8.41 3.24 22.58
CA ASN A 191 -9.13 2.23 21.78
C ASN A 191 -8.48 1.94 20.43
N GLN A 192 -7.65 2.84 19.92
CA GLN A 192 -6.91 2.64 18.69
C GLN A 192 -5.49 3.15 18.82
N LYS A 193 -4.54 2.31 18.40
CA LYS A 193 -3.15 2.69 18.17
C LYS A 193 -2.69 2.16 16.82
N THR A 194 -2.31 3.07 15.92
CA THR A 194 -1.93 2.72 14.55
C THR A 194 -0.56 3.27 14.22
N THR A 195 0.38 2.40 13.87
CA THR A 195 1.70 2.76 13.33
C THR A 195 1.71 2.46 11.84
N LEU A 196 2.04 3.45 11.02
CA LEU A 196 2.28 3.30 9.58
C LEU A 196 3.71 3.74 9.26
N ILE A 197 4.37 3.03 8.35
CA ILE A 197 5.68 3.44 7.81
C ILE A 197 5.59 3.40 6.30
N TYR A 198 5.91 4.49 5.63
CA TYR A 198 5.93 4.60 4.16
C TYR A 198 7.35 4.82 3.64
N ASN A 199 7.60 4.34 2.42
CA ASN A 199 8.75 4.78 1.64
C ASN A 199 8.52 6.21 1.15
N LYS A 200 9.39 7.16 1.52
CA LYS A 200 9.25 8.58 1.18
C LYS A 200 9.31 8.85 -0.33
N GLU A 201 10.14 8.10 -1.06
CA GLU A 201 10.31 8.31 -2.50
C GLU A 201 9.11 7.79 -3.28
N LYS A 202 8.58 6.62 -2.90
CA LYS A 202 7.57 5.90 -3.67
C LYS A 202 6.14 6.09 -3.17
N GLY A 203 5.96 6.57 -1.95
CA GLY A 203 4.64 6.67 -1.31
C GLY A 203 4.03 5.30 -0.97
N VAL A 204 4.83 4.24 -0.92
CA VAL A 204 4.36 2.86 -0.71
C VAL A 204 4.47 2.48 0.77
N LEU A 205 3.42 1.88 1.33
CA LEU A 205 3.35 1.44 2.73
C LEU A 205 4.32 0.28 2.97
N LEU A 206 5.34 0.46 3.80
CA LEU A 206 6.31 -0.59 4.14
C LEU A 206 5.90 -1.42 5.35
N TYR A 207 5.13 -0.83 6.26
CA TYR A 207 4.73 -1.46 7.52
C TYR A 207 3.46 -0.82 8.05
N ALA A 208 2.56 -1.65 8.58
CA ALA A 208 1.42 -1.18 9.35
C ALA A 208 1.20 -2.07 10.57
N LYS A 209 0.79 -1.46 11.68
CA LYS A 209 0.37 -2.14 12.89
C LYS A 209 -0.74 -1.35 13.56
N THR A 210 -1.93 -1.94 13.65
CA THR A 210 -3.08 -1.38 14.35
C THR A 210 -3.46 -2.29 15.52
N GLU A 211 -3.67 -1.70 16.69
CA GLU A 211 -4.12 -2.31 17.95
C GLU A 211 -5.40 -1.63 18.45
#